data_AF-A0A7Z9PTJ2-F1
#
_entry.id   AF-A0A7Z9PTJ2-F1
#
_cell.length_a   1.000
_cell.length_b   1.000
_cell.length_c   1.000
_cell.angle_alpha   90.00
_cell.angle_beta   90.00
_cell.angle_gamma   90.00
#
_symmetry.space_group_name_H-M   'P 1'
#
loop_
_entity.id
_entity.type
_entity.pdbx_description
1 polymer ?
#
loop_
_entity_poly.entity_id
_entity_poly.type
_entity_poly.pdbx_seq_one_letter_code
_entity_poly.pdbx_strand_id
1 'polypeptide(L)'
;MLDFIVVIIYLVGIVAIGTYVGKFSSTTSDFFFGGKRFAWWLVGMSCVATLVGSYSFIQYSEVGYTQGTPSLGPYTNEWFALPIFLGAWLPICYYNRLESVPEYFEKRFNRSVRVMVLLFLTVYLTMYIGVNLLTIGVAMKGIILQDAGLAATLGFNALASSGGMDWQIIVPAIIVAVLSAAYLHSGGQTSVIITDVIQGFLLLFVGLGVVFLGVWKLGGLHALFGGMPPDNVFPFADFNHPAEFNFVGDFWNDAAVGTFSFYIINQGILMRFLSARSVADGRKAMIFVALILMPLAAISVGGAGWVGAALESQGLISEVQPRDIFITVSKFVTAPGVYGFVIAAVVAALMSTLDTLITAVCAVVVNDVVRPLKPGMPDDYYLKIAKQTAVVVTIIGILLIPIFDKFKTIYQALSFGTSLIIPPLIVVLLFGILTKRYNSKCAIGTLLFGGATLAISVVYPSIITPVAHGVDPSGGYSYMRGLFGLLTSGAAGLVLLAFAGGQEEEGKLQGLTVHSLGLAMERFKGKAPNFKSSGERALASVVVGETEEADLVSLPASIARELHVEPGDLLYITDTRWWTGGLYSVHARASESNNAEAMIMSEELFRQGGFRAEQALKVEKLF
;
A
#
# COMPACT_ATOMS: atom_id res chain seq x y z
N MET A 1 32.66 4.42 4.67
CA MET A 1 32.83 4.32 3.19
C MET A 1 32.22 3.05 2.59
N LEU A 2 32.56 1.84 3.06
CA LEU A 2 32.00 0.59 2.51
C LEU A 2 30.47 0.57 2.54
N ASP A 3 29.86 1.02 3.63
CA ASP A 3 28.40 1.09 3.79
C ASP A 3 27.74 1.99 2.74
N PHE A 4 28.36 3.11 2.42
CA PHE A 4 27.86 4.06 1.42
C PHE A 4 27.94 3.50 0.00
N ILE A 5 29.01 2.75 -0.31
CA ILE A 5 29.13 2.03 -1.59
C ILE A 5 27.99 1.02 -1.74
N VAL A 6 27.64 0.29 -0.67
CA VAL A 6 26.51 -0.65 -0.68
C VAL A 6 25.20 0.07 -0.97
N VAL A 7 24.96 1.23 -0.34
CA VAL A 7 23.75 2.04 -0.58
C VAL A 7 23.69 2.53 -2.04
N ILE A 8 24.80 3.02 -2.60
CA ILE A 8 24.86 3.44 -4.01
C ILE A 8 24.59 2.25 -4.95
N ILE A 9 25.23 1.10 -4.71
CA ILE A 9 25.01 -0.11 -5.52
C ILE A 9 23.55 -0.51 -5.48
N TYR A 10 22.92 -0.47 -4.30
CA TYR A 10 21.50 -0.73 -4.14
C TYR A 10 20.64 0.25 -4.96
N LEU A 11 20.88 1.56 -4.83
CA LEU A 11 20.12 2.59 -5.55
C LEU A 11 20.26 2.45 -7.07
N VAL A 12 21.47 2.20 -7.57
CA VAL A 12 21.68 1.97 -9.01
C VAL A 12 21.01 0.67 -9.45
N GLY A 13 21.12 -0.38 -8.65
CA GLY A 13 20.52 -1.68 -8.93
C GLY A 13 19.00 -1.63 -9.04
N ILE A 14 18.32 -0.95 -8.11
CA ILE A 14 16.86 -0.86 -8.10
C ILE A 14 16.34 -0.05 -9.29
N VAL A 15 17.02 1.06 -9.63
CA VAL A 15 16.70 1.86 -10.83
C VAL A 15 16.88 1.02 -12.09
N ALA A 16 18.00 0.29 -12.22
CA ALA A 16 18.27 -0.55 -13.38
C ALA A 16 17.22 -1.66 -13.55
N ILE A 17 16.82 -2.32 -12.47
CA ILE A 17 15.78 -3.36 -12.48
C ILE A 17 14.43 -2.75 -12.86
N GLY A 18 14.04 -1.65 -12.21
CA GLY A 18 12.78 -0.94 -12.48
C GLY A 18 12.67 -0.51 -13.95
N THR A 19 13.72 0.13 -14.49
CA THR A 19 13.75 0.55 -15.89
C THR A 19 13.76 -0.64 -16.87
N TYR A 20 14.42 -1.74 -16.53
CA TYR A 20 14.40 -2.95 -17.36
C TYR A 20 13.00 -3.57 -17.43
N VAL A 21 12.33 -3.70 -16.28
CA VAL A 21 10.96 -4.25 -16.18
C VAL A 21 9.94 -3.32 -16.83
N GLY A 22 10.21 -2.01 -16.90
CA GLY A 22 9.33 -1.05 -17.55
C GLY A 22 9.04 -1.34 -19.03
N LYS A 23 9.88 -2.15 -19.70
CA LYS A 23 9.64 -2.63 -21.07
C LYS A 23 8.38 -3.51 -21.20
N PHE A 24 7.86 -4.07 -20.11
CA PHE A 24 6.63 -4.86 -20.08
C PHE A 24 5.36 -4.01 -19.87
N SER A 25 5.48 -2.67 -19.85
CA SER A 25 4.37 -1.73 -19.67
C SER A 25 4.19 -0.88 -20.94
N SER A 26 3.24 -1.26 -21.82
CA SER A 26 3.01 -0.55 -23.09
C SER A 26 1.68 0.21 -23.13
N THR A 27 0.70 -0.18 -22.32
CA THR A 27 -0.63 0.47 -22.26
C THR A 27 -0.85 1.17 -20.92
N THR A 28 -1.89 1.99 -20.83
CA THR A 28 -2.30 2.61 -19.56
C THR A 28 -2.77 1.55 -18.54
N SER A 29 -3.38 0.47 -19.02
CA SER A 29 -3.77 -0.66 -18.17
C SER A 29 -2.56 -1.37 -17.57
N ASP A 30 -1.50 -1.58 -18.36
CA ASP A 30 -0.24 -2.12 -17.85
C ASP A 30 0.45 -1.15 -16.89
N PHE A 31 0.38 0.15 -17.20
CA PHE A 31 1.00 1.19 -16.38
C PHE A 31 0.36 1.32 -15.00
N PHE A 32 -0.96 1.13 -14.83
CA PHE A 32 -1.63 1.27 -13.52
C PHE A 32 -2.00 -0.05 -12.84
N PHE A 33 -2.27 -1.11 -13.60
CA PHE A 33 -2.78 -2.39 -13.06
C PHE A 33 -1.90 -3.59 -13.43
N GLY A 34 -0.75 -3.36 -14.06
CA GLY A 34 0.20 -4.40 -14.41
C GLY A 34 -0.39 -5.53 -15.24
N GLY A 35 -1.40 -5.26 -16.06
CA GLY A 35 -2.08 -6.29 -16.88
C GLY A 35 -2.90 -7.30 -16.08
N LYS A 36 -3.19 -7.03 -14.79
CA LYS A 36 -3.93 -7.92 -13.88
C LYS A 36 -3.36 -9.33 -13.82
N ARG A 37 -2.03 -9.47 -13.80
CA ARG A 37 -1.38 -10.76 -14.06
C ARG A 37 -0.63 -11.34 -12.87
N PHE A 38 -0.54 -10.65 -11.75
CA PHE A 38 0.38 -11.06 -10.69
C PHE A 38 -0.17 -12.14 -9.77
N ALA A 39 0.73 -13.03 -9.35
CA ALA A 39 0.48 -13.99 -8.29
C ALA A 39 0.35 -13.31 -6.91
N TRP A 40 -0.41 -13.93 -6.02
CA TRP A 40 -0.73 -13.38 -4.69
C TRP A 40 0.51 -13.03 -3.85
N TRP A 41 1.60 -13.78 -3.96
CA TRP A 41 2.80 -13.55 -3.14
C TRP A 41 3.58 -12.30 -3.59
N LEU A 42 3.60 -11.98 -4.89
CA LEU A 42 4.20 -10.71 -5.38
C LEU A 42 3.39 -9.52 -4.89
N VAL A 43 2.06 -9.60 -5.00
CA VAL A 43 1.15 -8.57 -4.50
C VAL A 43 1.32 -8.37 -2.99
N GLY A 44 1.39 -9.46 -2.23
CA GLY A 44 1.58 -9.40 -0.78
C GLY A 44 2.91 -8.78 -0.36
N MET A 45 4.03 -9.21 -0.97
CA MET A 45 5.36 -8.64 -0.71
C MET A 45 5.41 -7.15 -1.08
N SER A 46 4.80 -6.78 -2.20
CA SER A 46 4.72 -5.38 -2.63
C SER A 46 3.89 -4.52 -1.66
N CYS A 47 2.77 -5.05 -1.15
CA CYS A 47 1.99 -4.36 -0.12
C CYS A 47 2.81 -4.10 1.14
N VAL A 48 3.60 -5.06 1.62
CA VAL A 48 4.38 -4.89 2.86
C VAL A 48 5.51 -3.90 2.70
N ALA A 49 6.20 -3.92 1.56
CA ALA A 49 7.19 -2.90 1.26
C ALA A 49 6.59 -1.49 1.26
N THR A 50 5.30 -1.33 0.95
CA THR A 50 4.61 -0.04 0.97
C THR A 50 4.07 0.33 2.35
N LEU A 51 3.53 -0.65 3.08
CA LEU A 51 2.91 -0.49 4.40
C LEU A 51 3.96 -0.21 5.48
N VAL A 52 5.17 -0.75 5.31
CA VAL A 52 6.29 -0.50 6.21
C VAL A 52 7.16 0.60 5.62
N GLY A 53 6.88 1.85 6.01
CA GLY A 53 7.76 2.98 5.70
C GLY A 53 9.03 2.93 6.53
N SER A 54 10.11 3.60 6.13
CA SER A 54 11.33 3.55 6.95
C SER A 54 11.29 4.38 8.22
N TYR A 55 10.37 5.35 8.31
CA TYR A 55 10.06 5.99 9.58
C TYR A 55 9.76 4.93 10.63
N SER A 56 9.10 3.85 10.23
CA SER A 56 8.67 2.78 11.10
C SER A 56 9.86 2.12 11.81
N PHE A 57 11.01 1.95 11.15
CA PHE A 57 12.22 1.45 11.82
C PHE A 57 12.69 2.38 12.92
N ILE A 58 12.67 3.69 12.69
CA ILE A 58 13.10 4.68 13.69
C ILE A 58 12.06 4.78 14.81
N GLN A 59 10.80 5.04 14.43
CA GLN A 59 9.68 5.25 15.34
C GLN A 59 9.39 4.03 16.21
N TYR A 60 9.20 2.85 15.62
CA TYR A 60 8.77 1.70 16.40
C TYR A 60 9.91 1.05 17.16
N SER A 61 11.17 1.28 16.76
CA SER A 61 12.31 0.97 17.63
C SER A 61 12.39 1.93 18.81
N GLU A 62 12.09 3.21 18.64
CA GLU A 62 11.98 4.17 19.74
C GLU A 62 10.87 3.76 20.73
N VAL A 63 9.68 3.38 20.24
CA VAL A 63 8.59 2.84 21.06
C VAL A 63 9.01 1.49 21.68
N GLY A 64 9.68 0.62 20.92
CA GLY A 64 10.16 -0.67 21.41
C GLY A 64 11.19 -0.53 22.53
N TYR A 65 12.03 0.48 22.48
CA TYR A 65 13.03 0.78 23.50
C TYR A 65 12.41 1.34 24.78
N THR A 66 11.45 2.25 24.64
CA THR A 66 10.82 2.96 25.77
C THR A 66 9.68 2.18 26.42
N GLN A 67 8.86 1.48 25.63
CA GLN A 67 7.62 0.81 26.06
C GLN A 67 7.59 -0.70 25.78
N GLY A 68 8.50 -1.21 24.95
CA GLY A 68 8.60 -2.64 24.65
C GLY A 68 7.61 -3.16 23.61
N THR A 69 6.92 -4.25 23.92
CA THR A 69 6.08 -4.99 22.97
C THR A 69 4.81 -4.28 22.46
N PRO A 70 4.26 -3.21 23.09
CA PRO A 70 3.23 -2.38 22.47
C PRO A 70 3.61 -1.80 21.10
N SER A 71 4.92 -1.69 20.79
CA SER A 71 5.43 -1.32 19.45
C SER A 71 4.94 -2.21 18.30
N LEU A 72 4.39 -3.40 18.59
CA LEU A 72 3.81 -4.30 17.59
C LEU A 72 2.41 -3.89 17.12
N GLY A 73 1.65 -3.19 17.96
CA GLY A 73 0.23 -2.89 17.75
C GLY A 73 -0.09 -2.37 16.35
N PRO A 74 0.54 -1.28 15.89
CA PRO A 74 0.27 -0.65 14.60
C PRO A 74 0.28 -1.59 13.38
N TYR A 75 1.07 -2.66 13.43
CA TYR A 75 1.22 -3.63 12.34
C TYR A 75 0.53 -4.98 12.61
N THR A 76 -0.43 -5.00 13.52
CA THR A 76 -1.26 -6.19 13.82
C THR A 76 -2.76 -5.87 13.85
N ASN A 77 -3.13 -4.72 13.28
CA ASN A 77 -4.42 -4.05 13.42
C ASN A 77 -5.36 -4.19 12.21
N GLU A 78 -4.99 -5.01 11.21
CA GLU A 78 -5.67 -5.12 9.92
C GLU A 78 -7.14 -5.59 10.01
N TRP A 79 -7.54 -6.13 11.16
CA TRP A 79 -8.82 -6.78 11.41
C TRP A 79 -10.05 -5.88 11.15
N PHE A 80 -9.90 -4.56 11.23
CA PHE A 80 -11.00 -3.62 10.98
C PHE A 80 -11.48 -3.62 9.53
N ALA A 81 -10.55 -3.51 8.58
CA ALA A 81 -10.90 -3.47 7.17
C ALA A 81 -10.95 -4.86 6.54
N LEU A 82 -10.23 -5.85 7.11
CA LEU A 82 -10.01 -7.15 6.48
C LEU A 82 -11.31 -7.86 6.00
N PRO A 83 -12.38 -8.00 6.82
CA PRO A 83 -13.60 -8.67 6.36
C PRO A 83 -14.29 -7.93 5.22
N ILE A 84 -14.38 -6.59 5.32
CA ILE A 84 -14.98 -5.73 4.30
C ILE A 84 -14.14 -5.76 3.03
N PHE A 85 -12.82 -5.74 3.14
CA PHE A 85 -11.91 -5.78 2.02
C PHE A 85 -12.04 -7.09 1.23
N LEU A 86 -11.93 -8.23 1.91
CA LEU A 86 -11.98 -9.57 1.30
C LEU A 86 -13.38 -9.92 0.74
N GLY A 87 -14.43 -9.57 1.50
CA GLY A 87 -15.80 -9.96 1.22
C GLY A 87 -16.52 -9.02 0.26
N ALA A 88 -16.21 -7.72 0.31
CA ALA A 88 -16.95 -6.69 -0.41
C ALA A 88 -16.07 -5.87 -1.34
N TRP A 89 -15.09 -5.12 -0.81
CA TRP A 89 -14.41 -4.07 -1.56
C TRP A 89 -13.61 -4.61 -2.73
N LEU A 90 -12.73 -5.59 -2.51
CA LEU A 90 -11.92 -6.18 -3.57
C LEU A 90 -12.79 -6.82 -4.67
N PRO A 91 -13.80 -7.68 -4.35
CA PRO A 91 -14.73 -8.19 -5.36
C PRO A 91 -15.48 -7.09 -6.14
N ILE A 92 -16.01 -6.07 -5.46
CA ILE A 92 -16.72 -4.95 -6.11
C ILE A 92 -15.78 -4.27 -7.10
N CYS A 93 -14.57 -3.91 -6.68
CA CYS A 93 -13.61 -3.22 -7.54
C CYS A 93 -13.20 -4.09 -8.74
N TYR A 94 -12.89 -5.37 -8.50
CA TYR A 94 -12.40 -6.27 -9.55
C TYR A 94 -13.48 -6.58 -10.60
N TYR A 95 -14.67 -7.01 -10.18
CA TYR A 95 -15.73 -7.44 -11.11
C TYR A 95 -16.43 -6.29 -11.83
N ASN A 96 -16.43 -5.07 -11.27
CA ASN A 96 -16.92 -3.88 -11.98
C ASN A 96 -15.85 -3.18 -12.80
N ARG A 97 -14.63 -3.75 -12.87
CA ARG A 97 -13.47 -3.19 -13.58
C ARG A 97 -13.22 -1.72 -13.19
N LEU A 98 -13.30 -1.44 -11.89
CA LEU A 98 -13.06 -0.09 -11.39
C LEU A 98 -11.59 0.26 -11.54
N GLU A 99 -11.32 1.45 -12.08
CA GLU A 99 -9.99 1.98 -12.26
C GLU A 99 -9.59 2.90 -11.09
N SER A 100 -10.57 3.47 -10.39
CA SER A 100 -10.29 4.35 -9.26
C SER A 100 -11.34 4.30 -8.15
N VAL A 101 -10.94 4.71 -6.94
CA VAL A 101 -11.85 4.89 -5.81
C VAL A 101 -12.94 5.93 -6.15
N PRO A 102 -12.66 7.13 -6.69
CA PRO A 102 -13.72 8.09 -7.01
C PRO A 102 -14.71 7.59 -8.09
N GLU A 103 -14.28 6.72 -9.02
CA GLU A 103 -15.18 6.09 -10.00
C GLU A 103 -16.26 5.23 -9.32
N TYR A 104 -15.90 4.48 -8.26
CA TYR A 104 -16.88 3.75 -7.45
C TYR A 104 -17.99 4.69 -6.95
N PHE A 105 -17.60 5.84 -6.38
CA PHE A 105 -18.55 6.80 -5.82
C PHE A 105 -19.45 7.43 -6.88
N GLU A 106 -18.98 7.65 -8.11
CA GLU A 106 -19.88 8.10 -9.18
C GLU A 106 -20.87 7.02 -9.60
N LYS A 107 -20.39 5.78 -9.82
CA LYS A 107 -21.27 4.66 -10.20
C LYS A 107 -22.31 4.41 -9.11
N ARG A 108 -21.91 4.48 -7.84
CA ARG A 108 -22.78 4.23 -6.69
C ARG A 108 -23.73 5.39 -6.39
N PHE A 109 -23.29 6.62 -6.62
CA PHE A 109 -24.02 7.83 -6.28
C PHE A 109 -24.19 8.70 -7.52
N ASN A 110 -23.38 9.75 -7.66
CA ASN A 110 -23.41 10.65 -8.80
C ASN A 110 -22.07 11.41 -8.94
N ARG A 111 -21.99 12.22 -9.99
CA ARG A 111 -20.80 13.02 -10.31
C ARG A 111 -20.40 14.00 -9.20
N SER A 112 -21.36 14.57 -8.47
CA SER A 112 -21.06 15.49 -7.36
C SER A 112 -20.30 14.80 -6.23
N VAL A 113 -20.71 13.58 -5.85
CA VAL A 113 -19.99 12.79 -4.84
C VAL A 113 -18.58 12.44 -5.34
N ARG A 114 -18.42 12.06 -6.61
CA ARG A 114 -17.09 11.79 -7.19
C ARG A 114 -16.15 12.99 -7.07
N VAL A 115 -16.61 14.20 -7.41
CA VAL A 115 -15.77 15.41 -7.31
C VAL A 115 -15.37 15.70 -5.86
N MET A 116 -16.27 15.52 -4.90
CA MET A 116 -15.95 15.70 -3.48
C MET A 116 -14.92 14.68 -2.99
N VAL A 117 -15.11 13.41 -3.32
CA VAL A 117 -14.18 12.32 -2.97
C VAL A 117 -12.83 12.54 -3.62
N LEU A 118 -12.80 12.93 -4.90
CA LEU A 118 -11.59 13.30 -5.62
C LEU A 118 -10.80 14.41 -4.91
N LEU A 119 -11.48 15.46 -4.45
CA LEU A 119 -10.87 16.56 -3.70
C LEU A 119 -10.25 16.06 -2.39
N PHE A 120 -11.01 15.32 -1.59
CA PHE A 120 -10.51 14.77 -0.32
C PHE A 120 -9.32 13.84 -0.55
N LEU A 121 -9.44 12.90 -1.49
CA LEU A 121 -8.40 11.92 -1.79
C LEU A 121 -7.12 12.57 -2.32
N THR A 122 -7.24 13.55 -3.23
CA THR A 122 -6.08 14.25 -3.80
C THR A 122 -5.32 15.05 -2.73
N VAL A 123 -6.04 15.75 -1.85
CA VAL A 123 -5.43 16.47 -0.73
C VAL A 123 -4.72 15.50 0.21
N TYR A 124 -5.38 14.39 0.58
CA TYR A 124 -4.79 13.36 1.44
C TYR A 124 -3.51 12.76 0.84
N LEU A 125 -3.56 12.29 -0.41
CA LEU A 125 -2.41 11.67 -1.06
C LEU A 125 -1.24 12.66 -1.22
N THR A 126 -1.51 13.91 -1.61
CA THR A 126 -0.46 14.93 -1.79
C THR A 126 0.20 15.30 -0.47
N MET A 127 -0.58 15.46 0.59
CA MET A 127 -0.10 15.67 1.94
C MET A 127 0.75 14.48 2.42
N TYR A 128 0.31 13.26 2.16
CA TYR A 128 1.07 12.06 2.51
C TYR A 128 2.41 11.99 1.75
N ILE A 129 2.46 12.38 0.47
CA ILE A 129 3.74 12.52 -0.26
C ILE A 129 4.69 13.49 0.46
N GLY A 130 4.19 14.65 0.90
CA GLY A 130 5.00 15.63 1.64
C GLY A 130 5.58 15.08 2.95
N VAL A 131 4.75 14.41 3.77
CA VAL A 131 5.18 13.78 5.03
C VAL A 131 6.16 12.64 4.77
N ASN A 132 5.94 11.85 3.71
CA ASN A 132 6.86 10.78 3.33
C ASN A 132 8.22 11.34 2.90
N LEU A 133 8.26 12.38 2.06
CA LEU A 133 9.51 13.04 1.67
C LEU A 133 10.25 13.68 2.86
N LEU A 134 9.52 14.29 3.81
CA LEU A 134 10.10 14.76 5.07
C LEU A 134 10.78 13.61 5.82
N THR A 135 10.11 12.46 5.92
CA THR A 135 10.66 11.26 6.55
C THR A 135 11.96 10.83 5.89
N ILE A 136 12.01 10.80 4.55
CA ILE A 136 13.22 10.46 3.79
C ILE A 136 14.36 11.40 4.17
N GLY A 137 14.09 12.71 4.15
CA GLY A 137 15.09 13.72 4.47
C GLY A 137 15.64 13.58 5.89
N VAL A 138 14.76 13.36 6.87
CA VAL A 138 15.13 13.16 8.28
C VAL A 138 15.95 11.89 8.48
N ALA A 139 15.52 10.77 7.90
CA ALA A 139 16.25 9.49 8.00
C ALA A 139 17.65 9.62 7.39
N MET A 140 17.74 10.23 6.20
CA MET A 140 19.02 10.45 5.54
C MET A 140 19.93 11.43 6.27
N LYS A 141 19.39 12.52 6.81
CA LYS A 141 20.14 13.44 7.68
C LYS A 141 20.75 12.70 8.86
N GLY A 142 19.97 11.89 9.58
CA GLY A 142 20.46 11.11 10.71
C GLY A 142 21.60 10.16 10.34
N ILE A 143 21.46 9.47 9.20
CA ILE A 143 22.48 8.54 8.70
C ILE A 143 23.78 9.27 8.29
N ILE A 144 23.66 10.37 7.55
CA ILE A 144 24.83 11.11 7.04
C ILE A 144 25.59 11.79 8.18
N LEU A 145 24.89 12.40 9.15
CA LEU A 145 25.52 13.13 10.25
C LEU A 145 26.28 12.24 11.23
N GLN A 146 25.94 10.95 11.31
CA GLN A 146 26.67 10.03 12.18
C GLN A 146 28.06 9.64 11.66
N ASP A 147 28.39 9.91 10.39
CA ASP A 147 29.75 9.78 9.85
C ASP A 147 30.29 11.19 9.56
N ALA A 148 31.00 11.76 10.53
CA ALA A 148 31.54 13.12 10.43
C ALA A 148 32.49 13.30 9.23
N GLY A 149 33.21 12.25 8.83
CA GLY A 149 34.09 12.26 7.66
C GLY A 149 33.30 12.35 6.36
N LEU A 150 32.21 11.59 6.26
CA LEU A 150 31.29 11.65 5.12
C LEU A 150 30.59 13.01 5.04
N ALA A 151 30.04 13.49 6.16
CA ALA A 151 29.35 14.78 6.22
C ALA A 151 30.27 15.95 5.81
N ALA A 152 31.55 15.90 6.20
CA ALA A 152 32.55 16.87 5.77
C ALA A 152 32.88 16.74 4.26
N THR A 153 33.10 15.52 3.77
CA THR A 153 33.46 15.26 2.36
C THR A 153 32.36 15.69 1.40
N LEU A 154 31.09 15.49 1.76
CA LEU A 154 29.94 15.89 0.95
C LEU A 154 29.60 17.38 1.10
N GLY A 155 30.30 18.14 1.95
CA GLY A 155 29.93 19.51 2.28
C GLY A 155 28.57 19.61 2.97
N PHE A 156 28.08 18.52 3.57
CA PHE A 156 26.73 18.42 4.14
C PHE A 156 26.53 19.34 5.35
N ASN A 157 27.60 19.61 6.09
CA ASN A 157 27.58 20.57 7.20
C ASN A 157 27.34 22.01 6.71
N ALA A 158 27.72 22.34 5.48
CA ALA A 158 27.45 23.65 4.89
C ALA A 158 25.98 23.84 4.49
N LEU A 159 25.19 22.76 4.43
CA LEU A 159 23.76 22.78 4.20
C LEU A 159 22.95 22.99 5.50
N ALA A 160 23.62 23.20 6.64
CA ALA A 160 22.94 23.47 7.91
C ALA A 160 21.99 24.66 7.77
N SER A 161 20.85 24.58 8.47
CA SER A 161 19.66 25.40 8.30
C SER A 161 19.94 26.88 8.00
N SER A 162 19.60 27.32 6.79
CA SER A 162 19.76 28.70 6.34
C SER A 162 18.41 29.25 5.86
N GLY A 163 17.98 30.40 6.39
CA GLY A 163 16.75 31.06 5.96
C GLY A 163 15.45 30.39 6.43
N GLY A 164 15.46 29.66 7.55
CA GLY A 164 14.28 29.00 8.10
C GLY A 164 13.90 27.67 7.44
N MET A 165 14.75 27.16 6.53
CA MET A 165 14.63 25.83 5.93
C MET A 165 15.84 24.98 6.32
N ASP A 166 15.59 23.72 6.69
CA ASP A 166 16.64 22.74 6.94
C ASP A 166 17.03 22.05 5.62
N TRP A 167 18.05 22.58 4.95
CA TRP A 167 18.54 22.02 3.69
C TRP A 167 19.19 20.64 3.84
N GLN A 168 19.59 20.26 5.06
CA GLN A 168 20.07 18.91 5.36
C GLN A 168 18.94 17.86 5.28
N ILE A 169 17.68 18.28 5.39
CA ILE A 169 16.51 17.43 5.16
C ILE A 169 16.08 17.49 3.70
N ILE A 170 15.99 18.70 3.14
CA ILE A 170 15.43 18.92 1.79
C ILE A 170 16.30 18.29 0.70
N VAL A 171 17.63 18.45 0.75
CA VAL A 171 18.52 17.96 -0.32
C VAL A 171 18.47 16.43 -0.46
N PRO A 172 18.62 15.62 0.61
CA PRO A 172 18.45 14.17 0.49
C PRO A 172 17.07 13.75 0.01
N ALA A 173 16.00 14.44 0.48
CA ALA A 173 14.64 14.17 0.01
C ALA A 173 14.50 14.40 -1.51
N ILE A 174 15.09 15.48 -2.04
CA ILE A 174 15.10 15.76 -3.49
C ILE A 174 15.84 14.65 -4.25
N ILE A 175 17.00 14.21 -3.77
CA ILE A 175 17.80 13.16 -4.44
C ILE A 175 16.97 11.89 -4.59
N VAL A 176 16.37 11.42 -3.49
CA VAL A 176 15.56 10.19 -3.51
C VAL A 176 14.29 10.38 -4.34
N ALA A 177 13.63 11.55 -4.24
CA ALA A 177 12.46 11.87 -5.05
C ALA A 177 12.74 11.82 -6.56
N VAL A 178 13.89 12.35 -7.00
CA VAL A 178 14.33 12.31 -8.39
C VAL A 178 14.61 10.87 -8.84
N LEU A 179 15.27 10.07 -7.99
CA LEU A 179 15.53 8.66 -8.29
C LEU A 179 14.23 7.86 -8.44
N SER A 180 13.29 8.01 -7.51
CA SER A 180 11.95 7.40 -7.57
C SER A 180 11.19 7.82 -8.82
N ALA A 181 11.16 9.12 -9.13
CA ALA A 181 10.49 9.64 -10.32
C ALA A 181 11.10 9.10 -11.63
N ALA A 182 12.41 8.88 -11.67
CA ALA A 182 13.12 8.46 -12.88
C ALA A 182 12.69 7.06 -13.37
N TYR A 183 12.65 6.05 -12.50
CA TYR A 183 12.19 4.72 -12.94
C TYR A 183 10.67 4.61 -12.99
N LEU A 184 9.93 5.34 -12.14
CA LEU A 184 8.47 5.38 -12.22
C LEU A 184 8.00 5.90 -13.59
N HIS A 185 8.67 6.93 -14.12
CA HIS A 185 8.42 7.45 -15.46
C HIS A 185 8.55 6.37 -16.56
N SER A 186 9.42 5.39 -16.35
CA SER A 186 9.73 4.36 -17.33
C SER A 186 8.85 3.10 -17.25
N GLY A 187 8.25 2.78 -16.09
CA GLY A 187 7.77 1.41 -15.86
C GLY A 187 6.45 1.17 -15.16
N GLY A 188 5.83 2.19 -14.56
CA GLY A 188 4.50 2.10 -13.92
C GLY A 188 4.39 1.01 -12.84
N GLN A 189 3.16 0.56 -12.58
CA GLN A 189 2.80 -0.37 -11.52
C GLN A 189 3.54 -1.71 -11.60
N THR A 190 3.77 -2.25 -12.80
CA THR A 190 4.57 -3.49 -12.98
C THR A 190 5.96 -3.34 -12.39
N SER A 191 6.62 -2.21 -12.67
CA SER A 191 7.98 -1.97 -12.19
C SER A 191 8.00 -1.74 -10.68
N VAL A 192 7.04 -0.95 -10.18
CA VAL A 192 6.83 -0.72 -8.75
C VAL A 192 6.66 -2.05 -8.01
N ILE A 193 5.77 -2.95 -8.46
CA ILE A 193 5.55 -4.24 -7.79
C ILE A 193 6.83 -5.08 -7.74
N ILE A 194 7.62 -5.14 -8.83
CA ILE A 194 8.85 -5.93 -8.86
C ILE A 194 9.95 -5.32 -7.98
N THR A 195 10.13 -3.99 -8.02
CA THR A 195 11.08 -3.32 -7.13
C THR A 195 10.66 -3.50 -5.68
N ASP A 196 9.38 -3.35 -5.37
CA ASP A 196 8.85 -3.52 -4.02
C ASP A 196 9.06 -4.93 -3.48
N VAL A 197 8.97 -5.97 -4.32
CA VAL A 197 9.23 -7.34 -3.86
C VAL A 197 10.66 -7.47 -3.35
N ILE A 198 11.63 -6.93 -4.09
CA ILE A 198 13.04 -6.90 -3.67
C ILE A 198 13.18 -6.09 -2.38
N GLN A 199 12.55 -4.91 -2.31
CA GLN A 199 12.62 -4.01 -1.16
C GLN A 199 11.95 -4.60 0.08
N GLY A 200 10.82 -5.29 -0.06
CA GLY A 200 10.11 -5.98 1.02
C GLY A 200 10.90 -7.17 1.55
N PHE A 201 11.55 -7.95 0.68
CA PHE A 201 12.48 -8.99 1.12
C PHE A 201 13.68 -8.39 1.86
N LEU A 202 14.28 -7.34 1.31
CA LEU A 202 15.42 -6.65 1.92
C LEU A 202 15.04 -6.11 3.31
N LEU A 203 13.87 -5.47 3.43
CA LEU A 203 13.33 -4.94 4.67
C LEU A 203 13.17 -6.01 5.75
N LEU A 204 12.48 -7.10 5.45
CA LEU A 204 12.23 -8.18 6.41
C LEU A 204 13.52 -8.90 6.78
N PHE A 205 14.36 -9.20 5.80
CA PHE A 205 15.63 -9.87 6.02
C PHE A 205 16.56 -9.05 6.92
N VAL A 206 16.70 -7.76 6.64
CA VAL A 206 17.53 -6.86 7.43
C VAL A 206 16.96 -6.64 8.82
N GLY A 207 15.67 -6.30 8.94
CA GLY A 207 15.07 -6.01 10.23
C GLY A 207 15.09 -7.21 11.17
N LEU A 208 14.64 -8.37 10.70
CA LEU A 208 14.75 -9.62 11.47
C LEU A 208 16.21 -10.02 11.72
N GLY A 209 17.11 -9.73 10.78
CA GLY A 209 18.55 -9.95 10.93
C GLY A 209 19.16 -9.15 12.08
N VAL A 210 18.81 -7.86 12.20
CA VAL A 210 19.25 -7.00 13.32
C VAL A 210 18.76 -7.55 14.65
N VAL A 211 17.48 -7.96 14.72
CA VAL A 211 16.92 -8.58 15.94
C VAL A 211 17.64 -9.88 16.27
N PHE A 212 17.84 -10.76 15.29
CA PHE A 212 18.53 -12.04 15.46
C PHE A 212 19.97 -11.85 15.97
N LEU A 213 20.74 -10.96 15.35
CA LEU A 213 22.11 -10.67 15.77
C LEU A 213 22.16 -10.06 17.18
N GLY A 214 21.19 -9.20 17.51
CA GLY A 214 21.01 -8.65 18.86
C GLY A 214 20.75 -9.72 19.90
N VAL A 215 19.79 -10.61 19.65
CA VAL A 215 19.47 -11.76 20.51
C VAL A 215 20.69 -12.66 20.68
N TRP A 216 21.44 -12.90 19.61
CA TRP A 216 22.66 -13.70 19.68
C TRP A 216 23.73 -13.05 20.56
N LYS A 217 23.93 -11.73 20.45
CA LYS A 217 24.85 -10.96 21.32
C LYS A 217 24.44 -10.97 22.79
N LEU A 218 23.14 -10.92 23.07
CA LEU A 218 22.59 -10.98 24.42
C LEU A 218 22.67 -12.38 25.06
N GLY A 219 22.94 -13.44 24.27
CA GLY A 219 22.99 -14.81 24.76
C GLY A 219 21.67 -15.58 24.69
N GLY A 220 20.68 -15.06 23.95
CA GLY A 220 19.41 -15.76 23.66
C GLY A 220 18.16 -14.97 24.04
N LEU A 221 16.98 -15.50 23.67
CA LEU A 221 15.69 -14.84 23.89
C LEU A 221 15.37 -14.63 25.37
N HIS A 222 15.85 -15.52 26.23
CA HIS A 222 15.66 -15.37 27.68
C HIS A 222 16.38 -14.12 28.21
N ALA A 223 17.59 -13.84 27.72
CA ALA A 223 18.34 -12.65 28.09
C ALA A 223 17.75 -11.37 27.49
N LEU A 224 17.14 -11.45 26.29
CA LEU A 224 16.40 -10.34 25.69
C LEU A 224 15.22 -9.93 26.60
N PHE A 225 14.28 -10.84 26.83
CA PHE A 225 13.08 -10.51 27.60
C PHE A 225 13.36 -10.29 29.09
N GLY A 226 14.40 -10.95 29.64
CA GLY A 226 14.86 -10.70 31.01
C GLY A 226 15.61 -9.36 31.18
N GLY A 227 16.15 -8.80 30.09
CA GLY A 227 16.81 -7.48 30.09
C GLY A 227 15.85 -6.31 29.86
N MET A 228 14.60 -6.57 29.47
CA MET A 228 13.57 -5.54 29.33
C MET A 228 12.90 -5.25 30.68
N PRO A 229 12.36 -4.03 30.90
CA PRO A 229 11.46 -3.78 32.03
C PRO A 229 10.29 -4.80 32.04
N PRO A 230 9.90 -5.37 33.19
CA PRO A 230 8.89 -6.41 33.24
C PRO A 230 7.55 -6.02 32.60
N ASP A 231 7.11 -4.78 32.78
CA ASP A 231 5.86 -4.29 32.21
C ASP A 231 5.94 -4.20 30.67
N ASN A 232 7.10 -3.82 30.13
CA ASN A 232 7.35 -3.63 28.69
C ASN A 232 7.32 -4.96 27.89
N VAL A 233 7.35 -6.11 28.56
CA VAL A 233 7.24 -7.42 27.90
C VAL A 233 5.78 -7.73 27.49
N PHE A 234 4.79 -7.04 28.07
CA PHE A 234 3.39 -7.27 27.77
C PHE A 234 2.86 -6.33 26.67
N PRO A 235 2.02 -6.82 25.73
CA PRO A 235 1.55 -6.03 24.58
C PRO A 235 0.74 -4.76 24.92
N PHE A 236 0.32 -4.61 26.17
CA PHE A 236 -0.52 -3.52 26.66
C PHE A 236 0.12 -2.76 27.83
N ALA A 237 1.45 -2.81 27.94
CA ALA A 237 2.22 -2.01 28.89
C ALA A 237 1.85 -0.53 28.77
N ASP A 238 1.75 0.18 29.90
CA ASP A 238 1.42 1.61 29.96
C ASP A 238 0.23 2.01 29.09
N PHE A 239 -0.84 1.21 29.10
CA PHE A 239 -2.00 1.29 28.18
C PHE A 239 -2.41 2.69 27.70
N ASN A 240 -2.47 3.71 28.57
CA ASN A 240 -2.84 5.08 28.19
C ASN A 240 -1.76 6.15 28.39
N HIS A 241 -0.50 5.75 28.54
CA HIS A 241 0.63 6.64 28.77
C HIS A 241 1.85 6.26 27.91
N PRO A 242 2.67 7.22 27.49
CA PRO A 242 2.49 8.67 27.60
C PRO A 242 1.40 9.19 26.64
N ALA A 243 0.95 10.43 26.86
CA ALA A 243 -0.04 11.11 26.02
C ALA A 243 0.29 11.04 24.50
N GLU A 244 1.58 11.04 24.20
CA GLU A 244 2.14 11.08 22.84
C GLU A 244 2.06 9.74 22.11
N PHE A 245 1.95 8.61 22.83
CA PHE A 245 1.76 7.28 22.26
C PHE A 245 0.97 6.43 23.26
N ASN A 246 -0.35 6.51 23.16
CA ASN A 246 -1.29 5.79 24.04
C ASN A 246 -2.11 4.80 23.22
N PHE A 247 -2.40 3.63 23.78
CA PHE A 247 -3.07 2.55 23.08
C PHE A 247 -4.45 2.94 22.56
N VAL A 248 -5.25 3.65 23.36
CA VAL A 248 -6.62 4.03 22.96
C VAL A 248 -6.61 4.94 21.72
N GLY A 249 -5.71 5.92 21.70
CA GLY A 249 -5.52 6.81 20.57
C GLY A 249 -5.02 6.07 19.33
N ASP A 250 -4.01 5.21 19.49
CA ASP A 250 -3.45 4.40 18.40
C ASP A 250 -4.49 3.43 17.83
N PHE A 251 -5.26 2.77 18.68
CA PHE A 251 -6.34 1.88 18.28
C PHE A 251 -7.40 2.59 17.43
N TRP A 252 -7.89 3.75 17.87
CA TRP A 252 -8.93 4.43 17.10
C TRP A 252 -8.42 5.17 15.88
N ASN A 253 -7.20 5.72 15.94
CA ASN A 253 -6.64 6.46 14.84
C ASN A 253 -5.98 5.55 13.81
N ASP A 254 -5.03 4.73 14.24
CA ASP A 254 -4.23 3.89 13.36
C ASP A 254 -4.97 2.59 13.03
N ALA A 255 -5.46 1.86 14.04
CA ALA A 255 -6.14 0.58 13.79
C ALA A 255 -7.46 0.76 13.03
N ALA A 256 -8.35 1.64 13.50
CA ALA A 256 -9.63 1.86 12.85
C ALA A 256 -9.49 2.75 11.60
N VAL A 257 -9.13 4.04 11.75
CA VAL A 257 -9.10 4.96 10.59
C VAL A 257 -7.95 4.60 9.63
N GLY A 258 -6.76 4.32 10.14
CA GLY A 258 -5.57 4.00 9.35
C GLY A 258 -5.78 2.77 8.47
N THR A 259 -6.20 1.64 9.03
CA THR A 259 -6.44 0.40 8.25
C THR A 259 -7.46 0.60 7.13
N PHE A 260 -8.57 1.29 7.40
CA PHE A 260 -9.54 1.62 6.36
C PHE A 260 -8.96 2.59 5.31
N SER A 261 -8.17 3.57 5.74
CA SER A 261 -7.46 4.48 4.84
C SER A 261 -6.56 3.70 3.88
N PHE A 262 -5.72 2.81 4.40
CA PHE A 262 -4.75 2.06 3.62
C PHE A 262 -5.37 1.03 2.68
N TYR A 263 -6.28 0.18 3.15
CA TYR A 263 -6.76 -0.93 2.32
C TYR A 263 -7.97 -0.55 1.46
N ILE A 264 -8.77 0.44 1.87
CA ILE A 264 -10.00 0.78 1.16
C ILE A 264 -9.86 2.07 0.35
N ILE A 265 -9.39 3.14 0.98
CA ILE A 265 -9.37 4.48 0.37
C ILE A 265 -8.10 4.73 -0.46
N ASN A 266 -6.96 4.15 -0.09
CA ASN A 266 -5.70 4.39 -0.78
C ASN A 266 -5.68 3.74 -2.17
N GLN A 267 -5.73 4.58 -3.20
CA GLN A 267 -5.71 4.17 -4.60
C GLN A 267 -4.49 3.29 -4.93
N GLY A 268 -3.32 3.59 -4.37
CA GLY A 268 -2.07 2.88 -4.65
C GLY A 268 -2.08 1.43 -4.16
N ILE A 269 -2.67 1.18 -2.99
CA ILE A 269 -2.86 -0.16 -2.46
C ILE A 269 -3.94 -0.90 -3.25
N LEU A 270 -5.07 -0.24 -3.56
CA LEU A 270 -6.13 -0.84 -4.36
C LEU A 270 -5.61 -1.32 -5.71
N MET A 271 -4.79 -0.52 -6.41
CA MET A 271 -4.19 -0.90 -7.69
C MET A 271 -3.33 -2.18 -7.60
N ARG A 272 -2.60 -2.41 -6.49
CA ARG A 272 -1.83 -3.65 -6.30
C ARG A 272 -2.73 -4.87 -6.26
N PHE A 273 -3.81 -4.82 -5.48
CA PHE A 273 -4.76 -5.92 -5.41
C PHE A 273 -5.52 -6.12 -6.72
N LEU A 274 -5.82 -5.05 -7.45
CA LEU A 274 -6.40 -5.13 -8.80
C LEU A 274 -5.42 -5.62 -9.86
N SER A 275 -4.11 -5.60 -9.58
CA SER A 275 -3.08 -6.20 -10.43
C SER A 275 -2.95 -7.71 -10.23
N ALA A 276 -3.63 -8.28 -9.22
CA ALA A 276 -3.70 -9.72 -9.03
C ALA A 276 -4.51 -10.40 -10.15
N ARG A 277 -4.11 -11.62 -10.53
CA ARG A 277 -4.76 -12.40 -11.60
C ARG A 277 -6.19 -12.82 -11.34
N SER A 278 -6.63 -12.79 -10.09
CA SER A 278 -7.99 -13.13 -9.69
C SER A 278 -8.32 -12.52 -8.33
N VAL A 279 -9.62 -12.42 -8.03
CA VAL A 279 -10.08 -12.06 -6.67
C VAL A 279 -9.60 -13.08 -5.64
N ALA A 280 -9.51 -14.36 -5.99
CA ALA A 280 -9.00 -15.40 -5.10
C ALA A 280 -7.53 -15.16 -4.72
N ASP A 281 -6.69 -14.75 -5.68
CA ASP A 281 -5.30 -14.41 -5.40
C ASP A 281 -5.17 -13.08 -4.65
N GLY A 282 -6.01 -12.08 -4.93
CA GLY A 282 -6.05 -10.87 -4.12
C GLY A 282 -6.44 -11.15 -2.66
N ARG A 283 -7.37 -12.09 -2.42
CA ARG A 283 -7.72 -12.56 -1.06
C ARG A 283 -6.56 -13.29 -0.39
N LYS A 284 -5.89 -14.21 -1.09
CA LYS A 284 -4.68 -14.89 -0.58
C LYS A 284 -3.59 -13.88 -0.24
N ALA A 285 -3.38 -12.87 -1.08
CA ALA A 285 -2.40 -11.82 -0.86
C ALA A 285 -2.70 -11.05 0.43
N MET A 286 -3.95 -10.62 0.62
CA MET A 286 -4.35 -9.87 1.81
C MET A 286 -4.22 -10.71 3.08
N ILE A 287 -4.61 -11.99 3.05
CA ILE A 287 -4.44 -12.91 4.19
C ILE A 287 -2.95 -13.11 4.50
N PHE A 288 -2.11 -13.26 3.46
CA PHE A 288 -0.67 -13.39 3.63
C PHE A 288 -0.03 -12.14 4.24
N VAL A 289 -0.46 -10.96 3.80
CA VAL A 289 -0.06 -9.68 4.38
C VAL A 289 -0.44 -9.63 5.85
N ALA A 290 -1.74 -9.76 6.17
CA ALA A 290 -2.25 -9.56 7.52
C ALA A 290 -1.73 -10.60 8.54
N LEU A 291 -1.65 -11.88 8.16
CA LEU A 291 -1.33 -12.96 9.11
C LEU A 291 0.15 -13.31 9.20
N ILE A 292 0.94 -13.03 8.15
CA ILE A 292 2.34 -13.45 8.09
C ILE A 292 3.26 -12.24 7.98
N LEU A 293 3.09 -11.42 6.94
CA LEU A 293 4.09 -10.40 6.65
C LEU A 293 4.03 -9.21 7.61
N MET A 294 2.84 -8.78 8.03
CA MET A 294 2.68 -7.64 8.95
C MET A 294 3.20 -7.96 10.37
N PRO A 295 2.93 -9.15 10.97
CA PRO A 295 3.59 -9.56 12.22
C PRO A 295 5.12 -9.62 12.12
N LEU A 296 5.66 -10.14 11.00
CA LEU A 296 7.11 -10.16 10.77
C LEU A 296 7.68 -8.74 10.61
N ALA A 297 6.96 -7.86 9.93
CA ALA A 297 7.32 -6.46 9.81
C ALA A 297 7.30 -5.74 11.16
N ALA A 298 6.31 -6.01 12.00
CA ALA A 298 6.20 -5.47 13.35
C ALA A 298 7.43 -5.80 14.20
N ILE A 299 7.87 -7.07 14.17
CA ILE A 299 9.12 -7.51 14.84
C ILE A 299 10.33 -6.84 14.19
N SER A 300 10.36 -6.72 12.87
CA SER A 300 11.48 -6.13 12.12
C SER A 300 11.73 -4.67 12.52
N VAL A 301 10.67 -3.88 12.67
CA VAL A 301 10.75 -2.44 12.92
C VAL A 301 10.78 -2.07 14.40
N GLY A 302 10.13 -2.86 15.27
CA GLY A 302 10.11 -2.62 16.72
C GLY A 302 11.19 -3.37 17.49
N GLY A 303 11.62 -4.54 16.99
CA GLY A 303 12.48 -5.46 17.73
C GLY A 303 13.89 -4.94 18.02
N ALA A 304 14.42 -4.03 17.19
CA ALA A 304 15.69 -3.38 17.49
C ALA A 304 15.60 -2.51 18.76
N GLY A 305 14.44 -1.94 19.06
CA GLY A 305 14.16 -1.27 20.34
C GLY A 305 14.25 -2.19 21.54
N TRP A 306 13.65 -3.39 21.45
CA TRP A 306 13.71 -4.41 22.51
C TRP A 306 15.15 -4.85 22.78
N VAL A 307 15.91 -5.10 21.70
CA VAL A 307 17.33 -5.41 21.78
C VAL A 307 18.09 -4.27 22.44
N GLY A 308 17.81 -3.02 22.06
CA GLY A 308 18.41 -1.83 22.66
C GLY A 308 18.20 -1.76 24.17
N ALA A 309 16.96 -1.94 24.62
CA ALA A 309 16.62 -1.89 26.05
C ALA A 309 17.37 -2.97 26.84
N ALA A 310 17.45 -4.19 26.29
CA ALA A 310 18.17 -5.29 26.92
C ALA A 310 19.70 -5.12 26.89
N LEU A 311 20.26 -4.53 25.83
CA LEU A 311 21.70 -4.24 25.76
C LEU A 311 22.10 -3.16 26.78
N GLU A 312 21.27 -2.13 26.94
CA GLU A 312 21.50 -1.05 27.89
C GLU A 312 21.42 -1.56 29.33
N SER A 313 20.39 -2.35 29.67
CA SER A 313 20.23 -2.88 31.04
C SER A 313 21.38 -3.80 31.46
N GLN A 314 22.06 -4.42 30.49
CA GLN A 314 23.25 -5.24 30.71
C GLN A 314 24.57 -4.44 30.63
N GLY A 315 24.51 -3.12 30.40
CA GLY A 315 25.68 -2.25 30.30
C GLY A 315 26.54 -2.48 29.05
N LEU A 316 25.99 -3.12 28.01
CA LEU A 316 26.69 -3.38 26.73
C LEU A 316 26.69 -2.16 25.80
N ILE A 317 25.70 -1.28 25.96
CA ILE A 317 25.64 0.05 25.35
C ILE A 317 25.36 1.09 26.43
N SER A 318 25.76 2.34 26.18
CA SER A 318 25.38 3.47 27.03
C SER A 318 23.94 3.91 26.74
N GLU A 319 23.35 4.63 27.69
CA GLU A 319 22.07 5.33 27.47
C GLU A 319 22.16 6.22 26.23
N VAL A 320 21.16 6.11 25.37
CA VAL A 320 21.05 6.87 24.11
C VAL A 320 19.70 7.54 24.03
N GLN A 321 19.63 8.59 23.22
CA GLN A 321 18.34 9.19 22.89
C GLN A 321 17.44 8.13 22.22
N PRO A 322 16.18 7.95 22.67
CA PRO A 322 15.30 6.91 22.15
C PRO A 322 15.18 6.86 20.63
N ARG A 323 15.16 8.02 19.98
CA ARG A 323 15.07 8.15 18.52
C ARG A 323 16.29 7.60 17.76
N ASP A 324 17.44 7.51 18.41
CA ASP A 324 18.69 7.01 17.80
C ASP A 324 18.89 5.50 18.02
N ILE A 325 18.03 4.84 18.81
CA ILE A 325 18.25 3.46 19.25
C ILE A 325 18.36 2.47 18.09
N PHE A 326 17.52 2.61 17.06
CA PHE A 326 17.56 1.75 15.88
C PHE A 326 18.95 1.75 15.25
N ILE A 327 19.52 2.95 15.09
CA ILE A 327 20.81 3.13 14.45
C ILE A 327 21.93 2.61 15.36
N THR A 328 21.88 2.95 16.65
CA THR A 328 22.85 2.49 17.65
C THR A 328 22.92 0.97 17.70
N VAL A 329 21.78 0.30 17.83
CA VAL A 329 21.69 -1.17 17.87
C VAL A 329 22.17 -1.77 16.56
N SER A 330 21.70 -1.24 15.42
CA SER A 330 22.12 -1.73 14.10
C SER A 330 23.63 -1.65 13.93
N LYS A 331 24.27 -0.54 14.29
CA LYS A 331 25.73 -0.38 14.24
C LYS A 331 26.45 -1.31 15.20
N PHE A 332 25.91 -1.51 16.40
CA PHE A 332 26.52 -2.36 17.42
C PHE A 332 26.53 -3.83 17.03
N VAL A 333 25.44 -4.32 16.43
CA VAL A 333 25.28 -5.75 16.11
C VAL A 333 25.83 -6.14 14.73
N THR A 334 26.07 -5.18 13.85
CA THR A 334 26.52 -5.44 12.46
C THR A 334 27.98 -5.05 12.21
N ALA A 335 28.60 -5.70 11.22
CA ALA A 335 29.92 -5.32 10.72
C ALA A 335 29.81 -4.23 9.62
N PRO A 336 30.89 -3.48 9.35
CA PRO A 336 30.95 -2.60 8.18
C PRO A 336 30.59 -3.34 6.89
N GLY A 337 29.82 -2.71 6.02
CA GLY A 337 29.22 -3.29 4.81
C GLY A 337 27.83 -3.86 5.08
N VAL A 338 27.65 -4.64 6.15
CA VAL A 338 26.33 -5.14 6.58
C VAL A 338 25.47 -3.98 7.09
N TYR A 339 26.06 -3.04 7.82
CA TYR A 339 25.38 -1.82 8.23
C TYR A 339 24.89 -0.99 7.02
N GLY A 340 25.66 -0.94 5.93
CA GLY A 340 25.23 -0.35 4.65
C GLY A 340 24.01 -1.02 4.05
N PHE A 341 23.89 -2.34 4.17
CA PHE A 341 22.65 -3.05 3.80
C PHE A 341 21.48 -2.66 4.69
N VAL A 342 21.70 -2.41 5.99
CA VAL A 342 20.67 -1.90 6.89
C VAL A 342 20.14 -0.55 6.41
N ILE A 343 21.06 0.37 6.11
CA ILE A 343 20.71 1.69 5.57
C ILE A 343 19.99 1.55 4.22
N ALA A 344 20.48 0.68 3.33
CA ALA A 344 19.85 0.45 2.04
C ALA A 344 18.41 -0.05 2.18
N ALA A 345 18.11 -0.94 3.15
CA ALA A 345 16.77 -1.42 3.44
C ALA A 345 15.84 -0.30 3.95
N VAL A 346 16.35 0.59 4.79
CA VAL A 346 15.62 1.78 5.26
C VAL A 346 15.31 2.70 4.08
N VAL A 347 16.27 2.98 3.20
CA VAL A 347 16.02 3.79 2.00
C VAL A 347 15.04 3.10 1.05
N ALA A 348 15.15 1.78 0.89
CA ALA A 348 14.26 0.95 0.09
C ALA A 348 12.80 1.07 0.49
N ALA A 349 12.54 0.92 1.79
CA ALA A 349 11.21 1.02 2.37
C ALA A 349 10.52 2.35 2.05
N LEU A 350 11.29 3.46 2.08
CA LEU A 350 10.77 4.79 1.76
C LEU A 350 10.36 4.94 0.30
N MET A 351 11.21 4.43 -0.60
CA MET A 351 10.99 4.59 -2.03
C MET A 351 9.69 3.88 -2.47
N SER A 352 9.44 2.67 -1.99
CA SER A 352 8.19 1.93 -2.29
C SER A 352 6.92 2.70 -1.87
N THR A 353 6.91 3.31 -0.68
CA THR A 353 5.76 4.13 -0.25
C THR A 353 5.62 5.39 -1.12
N LEU A 354 6.72 6.08 -1.42
CA LEU A 354 6.70 7.27 -2.26
C LEU A 354 6.18 6.97 -3.67
N ASP A 355 6.69 5.91 -4.31
CA ASP A 355 6.28 5.47 -5.64
C ASP A 355 4.79 5.15 -5.68
N THR A 356 4.29 4.48 -4.64
CA THR A 356 2.88 4.16 -4.49
C THR A 356 2.02 5.40 -4.52
N LEU A 357 2.38 6.41 -3.70
CA LEU A 357 1.59 7.62 -3.56
C LEU A 357 1.62 8.45 -4.85
N ILE A 358 2.79 8.57 -5.49
CA ILE A 358 2.91 9.28 -6.78
C ILE A 358 2.08 8.57 -7.85
N THR A 359 2.20 7.24 -7.98
CA THR A 359 1.44 6.45 -8.96
C THR A 359 -0.06 6.54 -8.71
N ALA A 360 -0.47 6.52 -7.43
CA ALA A 360 -1.86 6.70 -7.02
C ALA A 360 -2.42 8.05 -7.50
N VAL A 361 -1.71 9.16 -7.28
CA VAL A 361 -2.13 10.48 -7.76
C VAL A 361 -2.18 10.52 -9.28
N CYS A 362 -1.21 9.90 -9.97
CA CYS A 362 -1.23 9.82 -11.44
C CYS A 362 -2.47 9.08 -11.96
N ALA A 363 -2.82 7.95 -11.35
CA ALA A 363 -4.00 7.17 -11.70
C ALA A 363 -5.28 7.97 -11.49
N VAL A 364 -5.40 8.64 -10.33
CA VAL A 364 -6.55 9.49 -10.01
C VAL A 364 -6.66 10.65 -11.00
N VAL A 365 -5.58 11.36 -11.30
CA VAL A 365 -5.63 12.48 -12.25
C VAL A 365 -6.01 12.01 -13.65
N VAL A 366 -5.43 10.89 -14.12
CA VAL A 366 -5.76 10.38 -15.46
C VAL A 366 -7.21 9.89 -15.52
N ASN A 367 -7.63 9.03 -14.60
CA ASN A 367 -8.92 8.35 -14.68
C ASN A 367 -10.08 9.20 -14.17
N ASP A 368 -9.84 10.13 -13.24
CA ASP A 368 -10.88 10.95 -12.59
C ASP A 368 -10.95 12.40 -13.05
N VAL A 369 -9.89 12.93 -13.66
CA VAL A 369 -9.87 14.32 -14.18
C VAL A 369 -9.77 14.33 -15.69
N VAL A 370 -8.76 13.67 -16.25
CA VAL A 370 -8.39 13.83 -17.67
C VAL A 370 -9.31 13.03 -18.58
N ARG A 371 -9.52 11.74 -18.31
CA ARG A 371 -10.44 10.88 -19.09
C ARG A 371 -11.87 11.43 -19.12
N PRO A 372 -12.48 11.87 -18.00
CA PRO A 372 -13.83 12.44 -18.02
C PRO A 372 -13.94 13.78 -18.76
N LEU A 373 -12.87 14.60 -18.78
CA LEU A 373 -12.86 15.89 -19.49
C LEU A 373 -12.53 15.75 -20.98
N LYS A 374 -11.70 14.77 -21.34
CA LYS A 374 -11.27 14.48 -22.72
C LYS A 374 -11.34 12.96 -22.97
N PRO A 375 -12.54 12.40 -23.22
CA PRO A 375 -12.71 10.99 -23.50
C PRO A 375 -12.22 10.62 -24.91
N GLY A 376 -11.80 9.36 -25.11
CA GLY A 376 -11.45 8.81 -26.42
C GLY A 376 -10.09 9.25 -26.98
N MET A 377 -9.21 9.83 -26.16
CA MET A 377 -7.85 10.15 -26.60
C MET A 377 -7.01 8.87 -26.72
N PRO A 378 -5.96 8.86 -27.56
CA PRO A 378 -5.03 7.73 -27.64
C PRO A 378 -4.34 7.45 -26.30
N ASP A 379 -3.99 6.20 -26.03
CA ASP A 379 -3.39 5.79 -24.76
C ASP A 379 -2.07 6.52 -24.46
N ASP A 380 -1.26 6.81 -25.49
CA ASP A 380 -0.04 7.61 -25.38
C ASP A 380 -0.28 9.02 -24.79
N TYR A 381 -1.44 9.61 -25.06
CA TYR A 381 -1.82 10.91 -24.50
C TYR A 381 -2.01 10.79 -22.99
N TYR A 382 -2.76 9.80 -22.54
CA TYR A 382 -3.00 9.58 -21.10
C TYR A 382 -1.72 9.20 -20.36
N LEU A 383 -0.85 8.37 -20.97
CA LEU A 383 0.47 8.03 -20.42
C LEU A 383 1.36 9.26 -20.29
N LYS A 384 1.36 10.16 -21.29
CA LYS A 384 2.12 11.42 -21.20
C LYS A 384 1.64 12.30 -20.05
N ILE A 385 0.33 12.40 -19.87
CA ILE A 385 -0.25 13.17 -18.75
C ILE A 385 0.11 12.52 -17.40
N ALA A 386 0.00 11.20 -17.27
CA ALA A 386 0.42 10.48 -16.06
C ALA A 386 1.86 10.82 -15.67
N LYS A 387 2.77 10.75 -16.64
CA LYS A 387 4.20 11.05 -16.46
C LYS A 387 4.46 12.50 -16.07
N GLN A 388 3.69 13.45 -16.61
CA GLN A 388 3.77 14.87 -16.21
C GLN A 388 3.21 15.10 -14.81
N THR A 389 2.09 14.46 -14.45
CA THR A 389 1.53 14.51 -13.11
C THR A 389 2.50 14.00 -12.06
N ALA A 390 3.25 12.92 -12.35
CA ALA A 390 4.26 12.38 -11.44
C ALA A 390 5.32 13.43 -11.06
N VAL A 391 5.82 14.18 -12.04
CA VAL A 391 6.79 15.26 -11.81
C VAL A 391 6.17 16.39 -10.99
N VAL A 392 4.97 16.84 -11.35
CA VAL A 392 4.28 17.94 -10.66
C VAL A 392 3.98 17.60 -9.21
N VAL A 393 3.43 16.41 -8.92
CA VAL A 393 3.09 16.03 -7.55
C VAL A 393 4.35 15.82 -6.69
N THR A 394 5.45 15.36 -7.29
CA THR A 394 6.74 15.25 -6.60
C THR A 394 7.25 16.63 -6.17
N ILE A 395 7.18 17.62 -7.07
CA ILE A 395 7.55 19.02 -6.76
C ILE A 395 6.67 19.57 -5.64
N ILE A 396 5.35 19.35 -5.72
CA ILE A 396 4.42 19.78 -4.66
C ILE A 396 4.77 19.12 -3.33
N GLY A 397 5.09 17.82 -3.33
CA GLY A 397 5.55 17.10 -2.15
C GLY A 397 6.79 17.72 -1.51
N ILE A 398 7.80 18.07 -2.31
CA ILE A 398 9.02 18.74 -1.83
C ILE A 398 8.69 20.09 -1.19
N LEU A 399 7.80 20.87 -1.82
CA LEU A 399 7.35 22.18 -1.31
C LEU A 399 6.55 22.07 0.01
N LEU A 400 5.98 20.90 0.30
CA LEU A 400 5.25 20.64 1.53
C LEU A 400 6.14 20.25 2.72
N ILE A 401 7.40 19.84 2.49
CA ILE A 401 8.35 19.45 3.56
C ILE A 401 8.43 20.51 4.68
N PRO A 402 8.66 21.82 4.39
CA PRO A 402 8.79 22.83 5.45
C PRO A 402 7.50 23.09 6.25
N ILE A 403 6.34 22.70 5.70
CA ILE A 403 5.06 22.81 6.41
C ILE A 403 4.94 21.69 7.44
N PHE A 404 5.29 20.46 7.06
CA PHE A 404 5.21 19.30 7.94
C PHE A 404 6.36 19.20 8.95
N ASP A 405 7.51 19.80 8.66
CA ASP A 405 8.66 19.87 9.58
C ASP A 405 8.34 20.68 10.87
N LYS A 406 7.23 21.42 10.89
CA LYS A 406 6.76 22.16 12.08
C LYS A 406 6.05 21.28 13.11
N PHE A 407 5.67 20.05 12.75
CA PHE A 407 5.06 19.11 13.69
C PHE A 407 6.11 18.60 14.67
N LYS A 408 5.70 18.31 15.92
CA LYS A 408 6.61 17.78 16.95
C LYS A 408 7.21 16.42 16.54
N THR A 409 6.40 15.58 15.90
CA THR A 409 6.80 14.26 15.43
C THR A 409 6.25 14.00 14.03
N ILE A 410 6.95 13.18 13.25
CA ILE A 410 6.49 12.76 11.92
C ILE A 410 5.18 11.96 12.04
N TYR A 411 5.03 11.15 13.09
CA TYR A 411 3.78 10.41 13.34
C TYR A 411 2.59 11.35 13.52
N GLN A 412 2.74 12.47 14.25
CA GLN A 412 1.68 13.47 14.39
C GLN A 412 1.36 14.13 13.04
N ALA A 413 2.36 14.42 12.20
CA ALA A 413 2.12 14.97 10.86
C ALA A 413 1.32 14.00 9.98
N LEU A 414 1.67 12.71 10.00
CA LEU A 414 0.95 11.67 9.27
C LEU A 414 -0.48 11.48 9.79
N SER A 415 -0.60 11.33 11.12
CA SER A 415 -1.88 11.12 11.81
C SER A 415 -2.83 12.27 11.56
N PHE A 416 -2.37 13.52 11.68
CA PHE A 416 -3.18 14.72 11.47
C PHE A 416 -3.96 14.65 10.15
N GLY A 417 -3.26 14.27 9.08
CA GLY A 417 -3.85 14.14 7.77
C GLY A 417 -4.88 13.04 7.62
N THR A 418 -4.53 11.84 8.11
CA THR A 418 -5.42 10.68 8.10
C THR A 418 -6.70 10.97 8.89
N SER A 419 -6.59 11.47 10.13
CA SER A 419 -7.76 11.73 10.98
C SER A 419 -8.64 12.87 10.48
N LEU A 420 -8.08 13.85 9.75
CA LEU A 420 -8.82 15.02 9.26
C LEU A 420 -9.65 14.73 8.01
N ILE A 421 -9.15 13.90 7.10
CA ILE A 421 -9.72 13.76 5.76
C ILE A 421 -10.49 12.44 5.59
N ILE A 422 -9.99 11.35 6.16
CA ILE A 422 -10.43 10.00 5.83
C ILE A 422 -11.77 9.58 6.48
N PRO A 423 -12.10 9.93 7.74
CA PRO A 423 -13.29 9.38 8.40
C PRO A 423 -14.61 9.58 7.64
N PRO A 424 -14.93 10.75 7.04
CA PRO A 424 -16.14 10.91 6.25
C PRO A 424 -16.18 10.01 5.01
N LEU A 425 -15.03 9.79 4.36
CA LEU A 425 -14.91 8.89 3.20
C LEU A 425 -15.21 7.44 3.58
N ILE A 426 -14.66 6.98 4.71
CA ILE A 426 -14.91 5.62 5.24
C ILE A 426 -16.41 5.43 5.46
N VAL A 427 -17.05 6.37 6.15
CA VAL A 427 -18.47 6.25 6.49
C VAL A 427 -19.35 6.19 5.25
N VAL A 428 -19.14 7.08 4.28
CA VAL A 428 -19.92 7.08 3.04
C VAL A 428 -19.70 5.81 2.23
N LEU A 429 -18.46 5.30 2.19
CA LEU A 429 -18.15 4.05 1.51
C LEU A 429 -18.83 2.85 2.18
N LEU A 430 -18.72 2.73 3.51
CA LEU A 430 -19.34 1.64 4.26
C LEU A 430 -20.87 1.64 4.08
N PHE A 431 -21.53 2.79 4.24
CA PHE A 431 -22.97 2.88 3.96
C PHE A 431 -23.30 2.62 2.49
N GLY A 432 -22.46 3.07 1.56
CA GLY A 432 -22.64 2.82 0.13
C GLY A 432 -22.62 1.33 -0.23
N ILE A 433 -21.67 0.59 0.33
CA ILE A 433 -21.46 -0.85 0.09
C ILE A 433 -22.51 -1.71 0.82
N LEU A 434 -22.86 -1.34 2.05
CA LEU A 434 -23.69 -2.16 2.95
C LEU A 434 -25.18 -1.81 2.88
N THR A 435 -25.56 -0.61 2.44
CA THR A 435 -26.95 -0.13 2.52
C THR A 435 -27.48 0.33 1.16
N LYS A 436 -28.46 -0.39 0.61
CA LYS A 436 -29.11 -0.04 -0.67
C LYS A 436 -29.87 1.30 -0.63
N ARG A 437 -30.39 1.69 0.55
CA ARG A 437 -31.18 2.93 0.75
C ARG A 437 -30.34 4.20 0.89
N TYR A 438 -29.02 4.07 1.03
CA TYR A 438 -28.13 5.22 1.21
C TYR A 438 -27.87 5.87 -0.15
N ASN A 439 -28.41 7.06 -0.38
CA ASN A 439 -28.38 7.69 -1.70
C ASN A 439 -27.38 8.85 -1.78
N SER A 440 -27.29 9.48 -2.95
CA SER A 440 -26.36 10.59 -3.21
C SER A 440 -26.52 11.79 -2.24
N LYS A 441 -27.75 12.11 -1.79
CA LYS A 441 -27.98 13.22 -0.84
C LYS A 441 -27.41 12.90 0.53
N CYS A 442 -27.58 11.66 0.99
CA CYS A 442 -26.98 11.20 2.24
C CYS A 442 -25.45 11.27 2.17
N ALA A 443 -24.86 10.80 1.06
CA ALA A 443 -23.41 10.85 0.85
C ALA A 443 -22.84 12.27 0.90
N ILE A 444 -23.42 13.21 0.14
CA ILE A 444 -22.99 14.62 0.13
C ILE A 444 -23.11 15.24 1.53
N GLY A 445 -24.25 15.05 2.20
CA GLY A 445 -24.47 15.59 3.53
C GLY A 445 -23.50 15.04 4.56
N THR A 446 -23.17 13.74 4.52
CA THR A 446 -22.17 13.13 5.39
C THR A 446 -20.76 13.67 5.13
N LEU A 447 -20.35 13.83 3.86
CA LEU A 447 -19.04 14.40 3.54
C LEU A 447 -18.91 15.85 4.02
N LEU A 448 -19.93 16.68 3.78
CA LEU A 448 -19.93 18.08 4.19
C LEU A 448 -19.94 18.22 5.72
N PHE A 449 -20.84 17.53 6.40
CA PHE A 449 -20.96 17.61 7.85
C PHE A 449 -19.74 17.00 8.56
N GLY A 450 -19.31 15.82 8.12
CA GLY A 450 -18.12 15.16 8.65
C GLY A 450 -16.85 16.00 8.43
N GLY A 451 -16.65 16.51 7.21
CA GLY A 451 -15.52 17.39 6.91
C GLY A 451 -15.55 18.69 7.70
N ALA A 452 -16.72 19.34 7.85
CA ALA A 452 -16.86 20.56 8.63
C ALA A 452 -16.60 20.34 10.12
N THR A 453 -17.14 19.28 10.72
CA THR A 453 -16.91 18.96 12.15
C THR A 453 -15.44 18.66 12.42
N LEU A 454 -14.75 17.96 11.52
CA LEU A 454 -13.33 17.71 11.62
C LEU A 454 -12.49 18.98 11.43
N ALA A 455 -12.85 19.87 10.50
CA ALA A 455 -12.19 21.16 10.35
C ALA A 455 -12.35 22.04 11.61
N ILE A 456 -13.55 22.07 12.20
CA ILE A 456 -13.80 22.77 13.47
C ILE A 456 -12.96 22.15 14.60
N SER A 457 -12.75 20.83 14.61
CA SER A 457 -11.92 20.14 15.61
C SER A 457 -10.43 20.52 15.58
N VAL A 458 -9.96 21.09 14.46
CA VAL A 458 -8.59 21.62 14.35
C VAL A 458 -8.48 22.97 15.05
N VAL A 459 -9.50 23.83 14.91
CA VAL A 459 -9.55 25.17 15.52
C VAL A 459 -9.94 25.11 17.00
N TYR A 460 -10.88 24.22 17.35
CA TYR A 460 -11.39 24.01 18.70
C TYR A 460 -11.23 22.55 19.13
N PRO A 461 -10.01 22.11 19.52
CA PRO A 461 -9.77 20.71 19.90
C PRO A 461 -10.63 20.20 21.06
N SER A 462 -11.13 21.09 21.92
CA SER A 462 -11.96 20.75 23.08
C SER A 462 -13.29 20.07 22.72
N ILE A 463 -13.75 20.15 21.47
CA ILE A 463 -14.95 19.43 21.03
C ILE A 463 -14.77 17.90 21.00
N ILE A 464 -13.52 17.43 21.04
CA ILE A 464 -13.16 16.00 21.05
C ILE A 464 -13.27 15.40 22.46
N THR A 465 -13.30 16.25 23.51
CA THR A 465 -13.39 15.83 24.93
C THR A 465 -14.44 14.74 25.21
N PRO A 466 -15.67 14.78 24.64
CA PRO A 466 -16.68 13.76 24.93
C PRO A 466 -16.33 12.34 24.47
N VAL A 467 -15.33 12.18 23.60
CA VAL A 467 -14.90 10.86 23.11
C VAL A 467 -13.48 10.51 23.56
N ALA A 468 -12.68 11.49 24.00
CA ALA A 468 -11.32 11.33 24.47
C ALA A 468 -11.21 10.88 25.94
N HIS A 469 -12.05 9.94 26.36
CA HIS A 469 -12.00 9.40 27.73
C HIS A 469 -10.71 8.60 27.96
N GLY A 470 -10.01 8.92 29.05
CA GLY A 470 -8.81 8.21 29.45
C GLY A 470 -7.54 8.58 28.67
N VAL A 471 -7.58 9.64 27.85
CA VAL A 471 -6.42 10.15 27.11
C VAL A 471 -6.11 11.59 27.53
N ASP A 472 -4.84 11.90 27.74
CA ASP A 472 -4.39 13.23 28.14
C ASP A 472 -4.68 14.28 27.04
N PRO A 473 -5.34 15.41 27.37
CA PRO A 473 -5.64 16.49 26.43
C PRO A 473 -4.42 17.11 25.71
N SER A 474 -3.23 17.04 26.30
CA SER A 474 -2.00 17.69 25.80
C SER A 474 -1.46 17.07 24.50
N GLY A 475 -1.92 15.87 24.14
CA GLY A 475 -1.59 15.19 22.88
C GLY A 475 -2.67 14.23 22.36
N GLY A 476 -3.52 13.72 23.25
CA GLY A 476 -4.55 12.71 22.98
C GLY A 476 -5.61 13.11 21.98
N TYR A 477 -5.97 14.40 21.92
CA TYR A 477 -6.99 14.87 20.98
C TYR A 477 -6.57 14.71 19.53
N SER A 478 -5.27 14.71 19.23
CA SER A 478 -4.82 14.46 17.86
C SER A 478 -5.20 13.07 17.39
N TYR A 479 -5.04 12.07 18.26
CA TYR A 479 -5.35 10.67 17.96
C TYR A 479 -6.85 10.39 18.02
N MET A 480 -7.54 10.93 19.02
CA MET A 480 -8.99 10.74 19.19
C MET A 480 -9.83 11.44 18.11
N ARG A 481 -9.22 12.34 17.32
CA ARG A 481 -9.87 12.96 16.16
C ARG A 481 -10.37 11.93 15.15
N GLY A 482 -9.67 10.81 14.98
CA GLY A 482 -10.11 9.73 14.10
C GLY A 482 -11.45 9.14 14.53
N LEU A 483 -11.57 8.76 15.81
CA LEU A 483 -12.83 8.29 16.41
C LEU A 483 -13.93 9.34 16.32
N PHE A 484 -13.62 10.58 16.72
CA PHE A 484 -14.55 11.69 16.66
C PHE A 484 -15.14 11.84 15.25
N GLY A 485 -14.28 11.83 14.22
CA GLY A 485 -14.69 11.91 12.83
C GLY A 485 -15.56 10.75 12.37
N LEU A 486 -15.24 9.51 12.78
CA LEU A 486 -16.05 8.33 12.46
C LEU A 486 -17.44 8.44 13.10
N LEU A 487 -17.51 8.87 14.36
CA LEU A 487 -18.77 9.01 15.10
C LEU A 487 -19.64 10.15 14.57
N THR A 488 -19.07 11.34 14.35
CA THR A 488 -19.84 12.49 13.84
C THR A 488 -20.33 12.25 12.42
N SER A 489 -19.48 11.70 11.55
CA SER A 489 -19.85 11.35 10.18
C SER A 489 -20.86 10.21 10.16
N GLY A 490 -20.68 9.19 11.00
CA GLY A 490 -21.58 8.05 11.15
C GLY A 490 -22.97 8.47 11.62
N ALA A 491 -23.03 9.30 12.66
CA ALA A 491 -24.29 9.86 13.16
C ALA A 491 -25.00 10.69 12.09
N ALA A 492 -24.28 11.57 11.37
CA ALA A 492 -24.83 12.33 10.27
C ALA A 492 -25.35 11.42 9.15
N GLY A 493 -24.61 10.37 8.80
CA GLY A 493 -25.02 9.36 7.82
C GLY A 493 -26.29 8.63 8.22
N LEU A 494 -26.42 8.23 9.49
CA LEU A 494 -27.63 7.59 10.02
C LEU A 494 -28.84 8.51 10.01
N VAL A 495 -28.68 9.76 10.47
CA VAL A 495 -29.76 10.76 10.45
C VAL A 495 -30.21 11.02 9.01
N LEU A 496 -29.27 11.25 8.09
CA LEU A 496 -29.60 11.47 6.68
C LEU A 496 -30.22 10.24 6.02
N LEU A 497 -29.79 9.04 6.39
CA LEU A 497 -30.42 7.81 5.92
C LEU A 497 -31.87 7.67 6.42
N ALA A 498 -32.14 8.06 7.65
CA ALA A 498 -33.49 7.99 8.23
C ALA A 498 -34.46 8.98 7.56
N PHE A 499 -34.03 10.22 7.31
CA PHE A 499 -34.91 11.29 6.81
C PHE A 499 -34.87 11.50 5.29
N ALA A 500 -33.72 11.27 4.65
CA ALA A 500 -33.50 11.53 3.22
C ALA A 500 -33.13 10.25 2.44
N GLY A 501 -32.99 9.11 3.12
CA GLY A 501 -32.70 7.83 2.49
C GLY A 501 -33.88 7.32 1.67
N GLY A 502 -33.59 6.78 0.49
CA GLY A 502 -34.58 6.32 -0.46
C GLY A 502 -34.03 5.18 -1.30
N GLN A 503 -34.89 4.37 -1.89
CA GLN A 503 -34.46 3.36 -2.84
C GLN A 503 -33.99 4.06 -4.12
N GLU A 504 -32.71 3.91 -4.45
CA GLU A 504 -32.26 4.18 -5.82
C GLU A 504 -32.75 3.06 -6.74
N GLU A 505 -32.87 3.34 -8.05
CA GLU A 505 -33.31 2.34 -9.04
C GLU A 505 -32.48 1.05 -8.92
N GLU A 506 -33.18 -0.08 -8.78
CA GLU A 506 -32.55 -1.36 -8.44
C GLU A 506 -31.53 -1.83 -9.48
N GLY A 507 -31.68 -1.40 -10.74
CA GLY A 507 -30.72 -1.63 -11.82
C GLY A 507 -29.39 -0.88 -11.66
N LYS A 508 -29.41 0.31 -11.05
CA LYS A 508 -28.22 1.17 -10.88
C LYS A 508 -27.25 0.64 -9.82
N LEU A 509 -27.76 -0.12 -8.84
CA LEU A 509 -26.98 -0.65 -7.72
C LEU A 509 -26.38 -2.05 -7.98
N GLN A 510 -26.64 -2.65 -9.15
CA GLN A 510 -26.21 -4.02 -9.45
C GLN A 510 -24.69 -4.10 -9.56
N GLY A 511 -24.09 -4.94 -8.71
CA GLY A 511 -22.66 -5.15 -8.59
C GLY A 511 -21.92 -4.17 -7.68
N LEU A 512 -22.57 -3.11 -7.19
CA LEU A 512 -21.92 -2.06 -6.38
C LEU A 512 -22.15 -2.22 -4.87
N THR A 513 -22.87 -3.27 -4.46
CA THR A 513 -23.18 -3.55 -3.04
C THR A 513 -22.91 -5.01 -2.72
N VAL A 514 -22.74 -5.34 -1.43
CA VAL A 514 -22.54 -6.74 -1.00
C VAL A 514 -23.67 -7.67 -1.44
N HIS A 515 -24.88 -7.14 -1.58
CA HIS A 515 -26.07 -7.91 -1.96
C HIS A 515 -26.14 -8.27 -3.45
N SER A 516 -25.34 -7.62 -4.29
CA SER A 516 -25.41 -7.75 -5.75
C SER A 516 -24.10 -8.25 -6.37
N LEU A 517 -23.20 -8.83 -5.55
CA LEU A 517 -21.91 -9.36 -6.00
C LEU A 517 -22.04 -10.52 -6.99
N GLY A 518 -23.00 -11.42 -6.82
CA GLY A 518 -23.24 -12.51 -7.79
C GLY A 518 -23.52 -11.98 -9.19
N LEU A 519 -24.35 -10.94 -9.29
CA LEU A 519 -24.65 -10.25 -10.54
C LEU A 519 -23.42 -9.55 -11.14
N ALA A 520 -22.51 -9.01 -10.30
CA ALA A 520 -21.25 -8.44 -10.77
C ALA A 520 -20.39 -9.51 -11.48
N MET A 521 -20.32 -10.70 -10.89
CA MET A 521 -19.58 -11.82 -11.46
C MET A 521 -20.19 -12.32 -12.77
N GLU A 522 -21.52 -12.45 -12.81
CA GLU A 522 -22.26 -12.83 -14.02
C GLU A 522 -22.03 -11.82 -15.15
N ARG A 523 -22.12 -10.51 -14.87
CA ARG A 523 -21.85 -9.46 -15.85
C ARG A 523 -20.39 -9.43 -16.29
N PHE A 524 -19.46 -9.67 -15.37
CA PHE A 524 -18.04 -9.71 -15.68
C PHE A 524 -17.67 -10.85 -16.64
N LYS A 525 -18.30 -12.02 -16.44
CA LYS A 525 -18.13 -13.20 -17.30
C LYS A 525 -19.00 -13.15 -18.57
N GLY A 526 -20.16 -12.49 -18.51
CA GLY A 526 -21.21 -12.53 -19.53
C GLY A 526 -22.18 -13.72 -19.40
N LYS A 527 -21.93 -14.64 -18.46
CA LYS A 527 -22.72 -15.84 -18.15
C LYS A 527 -22.57 -16.21 -16.66
N ALA A 528 -23.32 -17.22 -16.21
CA ALA A 528 -23.20 -17.78 -14.87
C ALA A 528 -21.74 -18.26 -14.57
N PRO A 529 -21.15 -17.88 -13.43
CA PRO A 529 -19.84 -18.37 -13.01
C PRO A 529 -19.80 -19.90 -12.84
N ASN A 530 -18.73 -20.52 -13.32
CA ASN A 530 -18.46 -21.95 -13.25
C ASN A 530 -17.25 -22.20 -12.33
N PHE A 531 -17.51 -22.45 -11.05
CA PHE A 531 -16.47 -22.66 -10.05
C PHE A 531 -15.92 -24.09 -9.96
N LYS A 532 -16.45 -25.06 -10.72
CA LYS A 532 -15.94 -26.44 -10.70
C LYS A 532 -14.45 -26.44 -11.07
N SER A 533 -13.56 -27.11 -10.35
CA SER A 533 -12.11 -27.08 -10.65
C SER A 533 -11.48 -25.68 -10.74
N SER A 534 -12.10 -24.66 -10.12
CA SER A 534 -11.53 -23.31 -10.06
C SER A 534 -10.19 -23.33 -9.31
N GLY A 535 -9.13 -22.84 -9.98
CA GLY A 535 -7.77 -22.86 -9.46
C GLY A 535 -6.98 -24.15 -9.72
N GLU A 536 -7.60 -25.18 -10.30
CA GLU A 536 -6.88 -26.35 -10.82
C GLU A 536 -6.10 -25.98 -12.08
N ARG A 537 -5.00 -26.71 -12.32
CA ARG A 537 -3.99 -26.34 -13.32
C ARG A 537 -3.57 -27.56 -14.12
N ALA A 538 -3.54 -27.41 -15.44
CA ALA A 538 -3.00 -28.41 -16.36
C ALA A 538 -1.86 -27.83 -17.20
N LEU A 539 -1.00 -28.70 -17.75
CA LEU A 539 0.02 -28.31 -18.70
C LEU A 539 -0.46 -28.59 -20.13
N ALA A 540 -0.29 -27.62 -21.02
CA ALA A 540 -0.63 -27.73 -22.42
C ALA A 540 0.54 -27.27 -23.30
N SER A 541 0.86 -28.01 -24.35
CA SER A 541 1.66 -27.48 -25.46
C SER A 541 0.83 -26.41 -26.19
N VAL A 542 1.50 -25.44 -26.82
CA VAL A 542 0.83 -24.36 -27.53
C VAL A 542 1.17 -24.36 -29.02
N VAL A 543 0.16 -24.12 -29.84
CA VAL A 543 0.28 -23.86 -31.26
C VAL A 543 -0.35 -22.49 -31.53
N VAL A 544 0.40 -21.63 -32.22
CA VAL A 544 -0.12 -20.33 -32.67
C VAL A 544 -0.94 -20.56 -33.93
N GLY A 545 -2.20 -20.12 -33.91
CA GLY A 545 -3.14 -20.30 -35.03
C GLY A 545 -4.17 -19.19 -35.08
N GLU A 546 -5.00 -19.21 -36.13
CA GLU A 546 -6.12 -18.28 -36.26
C GLU A 546 -7.25 -18.66 -35.31
N THR A 547 -7.77 -17.67 -34.59
CA THR A 547 -8.93 -17.78 -33.69
C THR A 547 -9.98 -16.76 -34.10
N GLU A 548 -11.27 -17.04 -33.85
CA GLU A 548 -12.37 -16.14 -34.22
C GLU A 548 -12.26 -14.76 -33.57
N GLU A 549 -11.84 -14.72 -32.30
CA GLU A 549 -11.49 -13.51 -31.57
C GLU A 549 -10.07 -13.64 -31.02
N ALA A 550 -9.37 -12.52 -30.89
CA ALA A 550 -7.97 -12.49 -30.45
C ALA A 550 -7.77 -13.03 -29.02
N ASP A 551 -8.79 -12.95 -28.16
CA ASP A 551 -8.73 -13.37 -26.76
C ASP A 551 -9.30 -14.77 -26.50
N LEU A 552 -9.72 -15.49 -27.55
CA LEU A 552 -10.21 -16.86 -27.46
C LEU A 552 -9.08 -17.89 -27.54
N VAL A 553 -9.21 -18.95 -26.75
CA VAL A 553 -8.26 -20.06 -26.71
C VAL A 553 -9.01 -21.38 -26.74
N SER A 554 -8.60 -22.27 -27.65
CA SER A 554 -9.15 -23.62 -27.75
C SER A 554 -8.23 -24.59 -27.01
N LEU A 555 -8.78 -25.28 -26.00
CA LEU A 555 -8.06 -26.29 -25.21
C LEU A 555 -8.25 -27.70 -25.79
N PRO A 556 -7.25 -28.59 -25.64
CA PRO A 556 -7.43 -30.02 -25.89
C PRO A 556 -8.60 -30.59 -25.08
N ALA A 557 -9.39 -31.47 -25.69
CA ALA A 557 -10.55 -32.07 -25.04
C ALA A 557 -10.23 -32.87 -23.76
N SER A 558 -8.99 -33.33 -23.58
CA SER A 558 -8.50 -33.95 -22.33
C SER A 558 -8.42 -32.92 -21.20
N ILE A 559 -7.71 -31.82 -21.44
CA ILE A 559 -7.50 -30.72 -20.48
C ILE A 559 -8.81 -30.01 -20.17
N ALA A 560 -9.64 -29.74 -21.18
CA ALA A 560 -10.95 -29.11 -20.97
C ALA A 560 -11.84 -29.96 -20.07
N ARG A 561 -11.81 -31.29 -20.19
CA ARG A 561 -12.55 -32.20 -19.31
C ARG A 561 -11.97 -32.26 -17.91
N GLU A 562 -10.65 -32.34 -17.78
CA GLU A 562 -9.94 -32.32 -16.49
C GLU A 562 -10.27 -31.06 -15.69
N LEU A 563 -10.21 -29.90 -16.32
CA LEU A 563 -10.48 -28.60 -15.68
C LEU A 563 -11.97 -28.19 -15.71
N HIS A 564 -12.85 -29.05 -16.23
CA HIS A 564 -14.28 -28.78 -16.42
C HIS A 564 -14.57 -27.43 -17.12
N VAL A 565 -13.79 -27.10 -18.15
CA VAL A 565 -13.87 -25.82 -18.88
C VAL A 565 -15.07 -25.84 -19.83
N GLU A 566 -15.88 -24.79 -19.76
CA GLU A 566 -16.99 -24.53 -20.68
C GLU A 566 -16.69 -23.31 -21.57
N PRO A 567 -17.25 -23.23 -22.79
CA PRO A 567 -17.07 -22.06 -23.65
C PRO A 567 -17.49 -20.74 -22.97
N GLY A 568 -16.56 -19.79 -22.92
CA GLY A 568 -16.68 -18.51 -22.24
C GLY A 568 -16.13 -18.47 -20.82
N ASP A 569 -15.64 -19.59 -20.27
CA ASP A 569 -14.91 -19.60 -18.99
C ASP A 569 -13.63 -18.78 -19.10
N LEU A 570 -13.27 -18.10 -18.01
CA LEU A 570 -12.05 -17.30 -17.97
C LEU A 570 -10.86 -18.17 -17.60
N LEU A 571 -9.86 -18.18 -18.48
CA LEU A 571 -8.61 -18.90 -18.35
C LEU A 571 -7.48 -17.95 -18.01
N TYR A 572 -6.52 -18.46 -17.23
CA TYR A 572 -5.25 -17.80 -16.98
C TYR A 572 -4.13 -18.72 -17.44
N ILE A 573 -3.39 -18.27 -18.45
CA ILE A 573 -2.33 -19.04 -19.10
C ILE A 573 -1.00 -18.43 -18.67
N THR A 574 -0.08 -19.26 -18.17
CA THR A 574 1.19 -18.77 -17.63
C THR A 574 2.35 -19.70 -17.93
N ASP A 575 3.55 -19.13 -17.91
CA ASP A 575 4.80 -19.88 -17.91
C ASP A 575 4.88 -20.86 -16.72
N THR A 576 5.52 -22.01 -16.94
CA THR A 576 5.77 -23.03 -15.92
C THR A 576 6.57 -22.54 -14.70
N ARG A 577 7.39 -21.49 -14.86
CA ARG A 577 8.28 -20.93 -13.85
C ARG A 577 7.47 -20.08 -12.87
N TRP A 578 7.07 -20.70 -11.77
CA TRP A 578 6.26 -20.06 -10.73
C TRP A 578 6.87 -18.76 -10.16
N TRP A 579 8.21 -18.67 -10.12
CA TRP A 579 8.94 -17.50 -9.58
C TRP A 579 8.86 -16.25 -10.47
N THR A 580 8.41 -16.39 -11.72
CA THR A 580 8.10 -15.23 -12.57
C THR A 580 6.82 -14.51 -12.11
N GLY A 581 6.02 -15.16 -11.25
CA GLY A 581 4.85 -14.60 -10.59
C GLY A 581 3.80 -14.01 -11.54
N GLY A 582 3.78 -14.45 -12.79
CA GLY A 582 2.84 -13.98 -13.81
C GLY A 582 3.39 -12.93 -14.78
N LEU A 583 4.68 -12.57 -14.72
CA LEU A 583 5.31 -11.69 -15.72
C LEU A 583 5.11 -12.20 -17.16
N TYR A 584 5.16 -13.53 -17.33
CA TYR A 584 4.85 -14.22 -18.58
C TYR A 584 3.52 -14.95 -18.44
N SER A 585 2.43 -14.22 -18.67
CA SER A 585 1.07 -14.75 -18.59
C SER A 585 0.06 -13.87 -19.32
N VAL A 586 -1.11 -14.44 -19.58
CA VAL A 586 -2.23 -13.76 -20.24
C VAL A 586 -3.57 -14.34 -19.77
N HIS A 587 -4.60 -13.51 -19.73
CA HIS A 587 -5.99 -13.94 -19.57
C HIS A 587 -6.59 -14.24 -20.93
N ALA A 588 -7.37 -15.31 -21.02
CA ALA A 588 -8.08 -15.70 -22.24
C ALA A 588 -9.47 -16.23 -21.91
N ARG A 589 -10.36 -16.26 -22.90
CA ARG A 589 -11.66 -16.93 -22.81
C ARG A 589 -11.59 -18.28 -23.51
N ALA A 590 -12.19 -19.30 -22.91
CA ALA A 590 -12.27 -20.61 -23.53
C ALA A 590 -13.21 -20.59 -24.74
N SER A 591 -12.76 -21.09 -25.90
CA SER A 591 -13.62 -21.46 -27.01
C SER A 591 -13.98 -22.95 -26.95
N GLU A 592 -14.65 -23.47 -27.98
CA GLU A 592 -14.90 -24.92 -28.07
C GLU A 592 -13.59 -25.71 -28.03
N SER A 593 -13.60 -26.83 -27.30
CA SER A 593 -12.43 -27.69 -27.18
C SER A 593 -12.07 -28.32 -28.52
N ASN A 594 -10.78 -28.42 -28.81
CA ASN A 594 -10.30 -29.06 -30.02
C ASN A 594 -9.93 -30.54 -29.76
N ASN A 595 -9.83 -31.29 -30.86
CA ASN A 595 -9.35 -32.66 -30.88
C ASN A 595 -7.81 -32.77 -31.02
N ALA A 596 -7.09 -31.65 -31.01
CA ALA A 596 -5.64 -31.63 -31.07
C ALA A 596 -5.05 -31.93 -29.68
N GLU A 597 -3.78 -32.31 -29.65
CA GLU A 597 -3.04 -32.50 -28.39
C GLU A 597 -2.53 -31.17 -27.80
N ALA A 598 -2.63 -30.07 -28.57
CA ALA A 598 -2.13 -28.76 -28.21
C ALA A 598 -3.24 -27.72 -28.08
N MET A 599 -3.01 -26.74 -27.21
CA MET A 599 -3.82 -25.54 -27.09
C MET A 599 -3.56 -24.61 -28.27
N ILE A 600 -4.63 -24.06 -28.85
CA ILE A 600 -4.55 -23.12 -29.98
C ILE A 600 -4.86 -21.72 -29.46
N MET A 601 -3.98 -20.76 -29.76
CA MET A 601 -4.16 -19.33 -29.43
C MET A 601 -3.67 -18.41 -30.54
N SER A 602 -4.18 -17.18 -30.57
CA SER A 602 -3.76 -16.15 -31.52
C SER A 602 -2.29 -15.72 -31.32
N GLU A 603 -1.67 -15.22 -32.40
CA GLU A 603 -0.32 -14.66 -32.33
C GLU A 603 -0.26 -13.43 -31.41
N GLU A 604 -1.32 -12.62 -31.40
CA GLU A 604 -1.43 -11.46 -30.52
C GLU A 604 -1.40 -11.86 -29.04
N LEU A 605 -2.23 -12.84 -28.65
CA LEU A 605 -2.29 -13.32 -27.27
C LEU A 605 -0.96 -13.99 -26.85
N PHE A 606 -0.34 -14.74 -27.77
CA PHE A 606 0.96 -15.36 -27.54
C PHE A 606 2.06 -14.33 -27.29
N ARG A 607 2.10 -13.26 -28.10
CA ARG A 607 3.04 -12.14 -27.94
C ARG A 607 2.75 -11.33 -26.67
N GLN A 608 1.48 -11.08 -26.36
CA GLN A 608 1.06 -10.37 -25.15
C GLN A 608 1.50 -11.11 -23.88
N GLY A 609 1.39 -12.45 -23.87
CA GLY A 609 1.88 -13.29 -22.77
C GLY A 609 3.41 -13.37 -22.66
N GLY A 610 4.16 -12.87 -23.65
CA GLY A 610 5.61 -12.92 -23.70
C GLY A 610 6.16 -14.35 -23.78
N PHE A 611 5.38 -15.29 -24.33
CA PHE A 611 5.73 -16.70 -24.38
C PHE A 611 6.82 -17.00 -25.42
N ARG A 612 7.48 -18.15 -25.27
CA ARG A 612 8.48 -18.67 -26.21
C ARG A 612 7.93 -19.89 -26.95
N ALA A 613 8.33 -20.04 -28.21
CA ALA A 613 7.89 -21.16 -29.04
C ALA A 613 8.31 -22.50 -28.40
N GLU A 614 7.51 -23.55 -28.61
CA GLU A 614 7.75 -24.93 -28.14
C GLU A 614 7.74 -25.12 -26.61
N GLN A 615 7.35 -24.09 -25.85
CA GLN A 615 7.24 -24.19 -24.40
C GLN A 615 5.86 -24.71 -23.97
N ALA A 616 5.83 -25.67 -23.04
CA ALA A 616 4.60 -26.03 -22.35
C ALA A 616 4.13 -24.87 -21.47
N LEU A 617 2.84 -24.54 -21.54
CA LEU A 617 2.21 -23.50 -20.74
C LEU A 617 1.28 -24.12 -19.71
N LYS A 618 1.11 -23.43 -18.60
CA LYS A 618 0.21 -23.82 -17.53
C LYS A 618 -1.12 -23.10 -17.72
N VAL A 619 -2.20 -23.86 -17.85
CA VAL A 619 -3.56 -23.36 -17.99
C VAL A 619 -4.29 -23.54 -16.65
N GLU A 620 -4.84 -22.45 -16.13
CA GLU A 620 -5.66 -22.44 -14.91
C GLU A 620 -7.05 -21.90 -15.24
N LYS A 621 -8.10 -22.61 -14.81
CA LYS A 621 -9.46 -22.09 -14.90
C LYS A 621 -9.75 -21.19 -13.70
N LEU A 622 -10.20 -19.96 -13.97
CA LEU A 622 -10.57 -19.02 -12.91
C LEU A 622 -12.03 -19.22 -12.49
N PHE A 623 -13.01 -18.98 -13.35
CA PHE A 623 -14.45 -19.21 -13.09
C PHE A 623 -15.31 -19.01 -14.36
#